data_AF-A0A060BWB8-F1
#
_entry.id   AF-A0A060BWB8-F1
#
_cell.length_a   1.000
_cell.length_b   1.000
_cell.length_c   1.000
_cell.angle_alpha   90.00
_cell.angle_beta   90.00
_cell.angle_gamma   90.00
#
_symmetry.space_group_name_H-M   'P 1'
#
loop_
_entity.id
_entity.type
_entity.pdbx_description
1 polymer ?
#
loop_
_entity_poly.entity_id
_entity_poly.type
_entity_poly.pdbx_seq_one_letter_code
_entity_poly.pdbx_strand_id
1 'polypeptide(L)'
;MGQGNSVWALWQMGGAWLSQHLWEHYAFSGDEAFLRERAYPLLRGAAEFCLDWLIDDGHGHLITAPSTSPENSFLAPDGQIVGVSEASTMDMAVIHDLFSHCISATEILGIDSEWRET
;
A
#
# COMPACT_ATOMS: atom_id res chain seq x y z
N MET A 1 -1.50 2.10 -30.90
CA MET A 1 -1.80 2.85 -29.67
C MET A 1 -2.52 1.89 -28.74
N GLY A 2 -1.93 1.56 -27.59
CA GLY A 2 -2.51 0.56 -26.68
C GLY A 2 -3.86 1.07 -26.16
N GLN A 3 -4.91 0.26 -26.29
CA GLN A 3 -6.19 0.55 -25.65
C GLN A 3 -6.03 0.32 -24.15
N GLY A 4 -5.45 1.29 -23.45
CA GLY A 4 -5.28 1.25 -22.00
C GLY A 4 -6.61 1.54 -21.34
N ASN A 5 -7.20 0.57 -20.67
CA ASN A 5 -8.33 0.81 -19.79
C ASN A 5 -7.80 1.10 -18.38
N SER A 6 -8.35 2.15 -17.77
CA SER A 6 -8.07 2.54 -16.39
C SER A 6 -8.14 1.39 -15.38
N VAL A 7 -9.02 0.41 -15.58
CA VAL A 7 -9.26 -0.71 -14.64
C VAL A 7 -8.03 -1.61 -14.43
N TRP A 8 -7.08 -1.62 -15.38
CA TRP A 8 -5.81 -2.34 -15.24
C TRP A 8 -4.58 -1.44 -15.36
N ALA A 9 -4.71 -0.27 -16.00
CA ALA A 9 -3.60 0.65 -16.18
C ALA A 9 -3.35 1.56 -14.98
N LEU A 10 -4.34 1.79 -14.11
CA LEU A 10 -4.26 2.70 -12.97
C LEU A 10 -4.37 1.94 -11.66
N TRP A 11 -3.26 1.34 -11.24
CA TRP A 11 -3.14 0.70 -9.93
C TRP A 11 -1.74 0.97 -9.33
N GLN A 12 -1.66 1.96 -8.43
CA GLN A 12 -0.40 2.49 -7.87
C GLN A 12 0.18 1.63 -6.74
N MET A 13 -0.48 0.53 -6.36
CA MET A 13 -0.10 -0.28 -5.20
C MET A 13 0.93 -1.37 -5.50
N GLY A 14 1.44 -1.48 -6.73
CA GLY A 14 2.42 -2.51 -7.11
C GLY A 14 3.70 -2.49 -6.27
N GLY A 15 4.21 -1.29 -5.93
CA GLY A 15 5.38 -1.16 -5.06
C GLY A 15 5.08 -1.64 -3.64
N ALA A 16 3.98 -1.17 -3.06
CA ALA A 16 3.53 -1.56 -1.72
C ALA A 16 3.26 -3.07 -1.61
N TRP A 17 2.64 -3.68 -2.61
CA TRP A 17 2.39 -5.12 -2.65
C TRP A 17 3.70 -5.92 -2.73
N LEU A 18 4.61 -5.56 -3.64
CA LEU A 18 5.89 -6.27 -3.77
C LEU A 18 6.78 -6.13 -2.53
N SER A 19 6.68 -5.03 -1.79
CA SER A 19 7.41 -4.85 -0.54
C SER A 19 7.01 -5.88 0.53
N GLN A 20 5.82 -6.50 0.44
CA GLN A 20 5.45 -7.59 1.35
C GLN A 20 6.39 -8.79 1.24
N HIS A 21 6.92 -9.09 0.06
CA HIS A 21 7.89 -10.19 -0.11
C HIS A 21 9.23 -9.92 0.60
N LEU A 22 9.61 -8.65 0.77
CA LEU A 22 10.79 -8.28 1.57
C LEU A 22 10.55 -8.61 3.03
N TRP A 23 9.36 -8.29 3.54
CA TRP A 23 8.96 -8.66 4.89
C TRP A 23 8.89 -10.17 5.07
N GLU A 24 8.24 -10.90 4.16
CA GLU A 24 8.17 -12.36 4.20
C GLU A 24 9.56 -12.99 4.24
N HIS A 25 10.49 -12.50 3.42
CA HIS A 25 11.87 -13.01 3.43
C HIS A 25 12.50 -12.91 4.82
N TYR A 26 12.33 -11.77 5.51
CA TYR A 26 12.74 -11.63 6.91
C TYR A 26 11.96 -12.59 7.82
N ALA A 27 10.62 -12.62 7.75
CA ALA A 27 9.78 -13.41 8.64
C ALA A 27 10.10 -14.91 8.60
N PHE A 28 10.51 -15.44 7.44
CA PHE A 28 10.94 -16.83 7.29
C PHE A 28 12.41 -17.09 7.63
N SER A 29 13.29 -16.10 7.51
CA SER A 29 14.74 -16.26 7.74
C SER A 29 15.18 -15.86 9.15
N GLY A 30 14.50 -14.90 9.77
CA GLY A 30 14.93 -14.21 10.98
C GLY A 30 16.17 -13.31 10.79
N ASP A 31 16.59 -13.02 9.55
CA ASP A 31 17.81 -12.25 9.27
C ASP A 31 17.61 -10.75 9.54
N GLU A 32 17.95 -10.31 10.76
CA GLU A 32 17.88 -8.90 11.17
C GLU A 32 18.82 -7.98 10.36
N ALA A 33 19.93 -8.50 9.83
CA ALA A 33 20.83 -7.69 9.01
C ALA A 33 20.18 -7.39 7.66
N PHE A 34 19.57 -8.40 7.03
CA PHE A 34 18.74 -8.19 5.84
C PHE A 34 17.57 -7.24 6.12
N LEU A 35 16.88 -7.41 7.25
CA LEU A 35 15.78 -6.53 7.64
C LEU A 35 16.26 -5.07 7.74
N ARG A 36 17.37 -4.83 8.44
CA ARG A 36 17.91 -3.48 8.66
C ARG A 36 18.48 -2.83 7.40
N GLU A 37 19.27 -3.58 6.63
CA GLU A 37 20.06 -3.01 5.54
C GLU A 37 19.33 -3.00 4.20
N ARG A 38 18.30 -3.84 4.02
CA ARG A 38 17.64 -4.05 2.73
C ARG A 38 16.14 -3.88 2.79
N ALA A 39 15.45 -4.65 3.64
CA ALA A 39 13.99 -4.67 3.63
C ALA A 39 13.39 -3.39 4.21
N TYR A 40 13.83 -2.96 5.39
CA TYR A 40 13.25 -1.82 6.09
C TYR A 40 13.34 -0.49 5.31
N PRO A 41 14.48 -0.12 4.70
CA PRO A 41 14.54 1.11 3.89
C PRO A 41 13.54 1.11 2.72
N LEU A 42 13.29 -0.05 2.11
CA LEU A 42 12.35 -0.20 1.00
C LEU A 42 10.89 -0.22 1.48
N LEU A 43 10.61 -0.89 2.60
CA LEU A 43 9.30 -0.86 3.26
C LEU A 43 8.93 0.56 3.65
N ARG A 44 9.85 1.28 4.31
CA ARG A 44 9.67 2.67 4.72
C ARG A 44 9.43 3.59 3.52
N GLY A 45 10.22 3.49 2.45
CA GLY A 45 10.02 4.31 1.25
C GLY A 45 8.67 4.04 0.57
N ALA A 46 8.22 2.79 0.54
CA ALA A 46 6.88 2.46 0.06
C ALA A 46 5.79 3.05 0.98
N ALA A 47 6.00 3.02 2.30
CA ALA A 47 5.05 3.58 3.26
C ALA A 47 4.96 5.11 3.15
N GLU A 48 6.09 5.79 2.98
CA GLU A 48 6.14 7.24 2.72
C GLU A 48 5.36 7.61 1.45
N PHE A 49 5.51 6.84 0.36
CA PHE A 49 4.68 7.02 -0.83
C PHE A 49 3.18 6.82 -0.54
N CYS A 50 2.81 5.79 0.21
CA CYS A 50 1.41 5.56 0.58
C CYS A 50 0.84 6.68 1.46
N LEU A 51 1.63 7.23 2.39
CA LEU A 51 1.23 8.37 3.21
C LEU A 51 0.98 9.62 2.36
N ASP A 52 1.83 9.89 1.36
CA ASP A 52 1.63 11.00 0.42
C ASP A 52 0.48 10.75 -0.58
N TRP A 53 0.10 9.49 -0.79
CA TRP A 53 -0.99 9.09 -1.69
C TRP A 53 -2.37 9.13 -1.02
N LEU A 54 -2.43 8.90 0.29
CA LEU A 54 -3.67 8.94 1.06
C LEU A 54 -4.19 10.36 1.20
N ILE A 55 -5.50 10.53 1.06
CA ILE A 55 -6.21 11.80 1.23
C ILE A 55 -7.34 11.66 2.27
N ASP A 56 -7.71 12.75 2.93
CA ASP A 56 -8.87 12.80 3.84
C ASP A 56 -10.18 12.80 3.02
N ASP A 57 -11.13 11.95 3.41
CA ASP A 57 -12.45 11.82 2.76
C ASP A 57 -13.47 12.90 3.19
N GLY A 58 -13.10 13.81 4.09
CA GLY A 58 -13.97 14.80 4.72
C GLY A 58 -14.77 14.27 5.91
N HIS A 59 -14.60 12.99 6.24
CA HIS A 59 -15.21 12.30 7.38
C HIS A 59 -14.18 11.82 8.41
N GLY A 60 -12.90 12.17 8.21
CA GLY A 60 -11.79 11.82 9.09
C GLY A 60 -11.18 10.46 8.79
N HIS A 61 -11.45 9.87 7.62
CA HIS A 61 -10.74 8.67 7.15
C HIS A 61 -9.73 9.04 6.06
N LEU A 62 -8.61 8.31 6.06
CA LEU A 62 -7.64 8.35 4.97
C LEU A 62 -8.00 7.30 3.92
N ILE A 63 -8.10 7.74 2.66
CA ILE A 63 -8.54 6.93 1.52
C ILE A 63 -7.62 7.11 0.31
N THR A 64 -7.69 6.18 -0.64
CA THR A 64 -7.04 6.32 -1.96
C THR A 64 -8.02 6.82 -3.03
N ALA A 65 -7.61 7.82 -3.81
CA ALA A 65 -8.39 8.31 -4.95
C ALA A 65 -7.46 8.91 -6.03
N PRO A 66 -7.47 8.42 -7.28
CA PRO A 66 -8.27 7.31 -7.81
C PRO A 66 -7.80 5.95 -7.28
N SER A 67 -8.72 5.00 -7.15
CA SER A 67 -8.47 3.62 -6.75
C SER A 67 -9.12 2.64 -7.72
N THR A 68 -8.52 1.46 -7.91
CA THR A 68 -9.11 0.38 -8.72
C THR A 68 -9.02 -0.94 -7.95
N SER A 69 -10.02 -1.81 -8.13
CA SER A 69 -9.87 -3.23 -7.80
C SER A 69 -9.35 -3.92 -9.05
N PRO A 70 -8.14 -4.50 -9.05
CA PRO A 70 -7.47 -4.92 -10.28
C PRO A 70 -8.38 -5.71 -11.22
N GLU A 71 -8.50 -5.22 -12.46
CA GLU A 71 -9.27 -5.86 -13.55
C GLU A 71 -10.79 -6.00 -13.32
N ASN A 72 -11.31 -5.49 -12.20
CA ASN A 72 -12.72 -5.60 -11.85
C ASN A 72 -13.49 -4.30 -12.16
N SER A 73 -14.64 -4.43 -12.81
CA SER A 73 -15.60 -3.34 -13.02
C SER A 73 -16.88 -3.59 -12.22
N PHE A 74 -17.54 -2.53 -11.78
CA PHE A 74 -18.76 -2.57 -10.99
C PHE A 74 -19.82 -1.61 -11.54
N LEU A 75 -21.07 -1.82 -11.13
CA LEU A 75 -22.20 -0.99 -11.52
C LEU A 75 -22.31 0.22 -10.57
N ALA A 76 -22.17 1.43 -11.10
CA ALA A 76 -22.37 2.68 -10.37
C ALA A 76 -23.87 2.96 -10.14
N PRO A 77 -24.22 3.83 -9.17
CA PRO A 77 -25.62 4.18 -8.86
C PRO A 77 -26.42 4.75 -10.05
N ASP A 78 -25.74 5.35 -11.02
CA ASP A 78 -26.34 5.88 -12.25
C ASP A 78 -26.51 4.83 -13.36
N GLY A 79 -26.15 3.56 -13.08
CA GLY A 79 -26.25 2.43 -14.00
C GLY A 79 -25.06 2.26 -14.94
N GLN A 80 -24.00 3.07 -14.81
CA GLN A 80 -22.79 2.92 -15.63
C GLN A 80 -21.87 1.82 -15.09
N ILE A 81 -21.18 1.12 -15.99
CA ILE A 81 -20.11 0.20 -15.62
C ILE A 81 -18.81 1.00 -15.52
N VAL A 82 -18.21 1.02 -14.34
CA VAL A 82 -16.97 1.75 -14.03
C VAL A 82 -15.99 0.81 -13.33
N GLY A 83 -14.70 1.13 -13.30
CA GLY A 83 -13.74 0.37 -12.49
C GLY A 83 -12.73 1.23 -11.73
N VAL A 84 -12.91 2.55 -11.75
CA VAL A 84 -12.23 3.48 -10.86
C VAL A 84 -13.22 3.92 -9.78
N SER A 85 -12.78 3.88 -8.53
CA SER A 85 -13.53 4.29 -7.35
C SER A 85 -12.59 5.03 -6.38
N GLU A 86 -13.10 5.25 -5.17
CA GLU A 86 -12.32 5.62 -4.00
C GLU A 86 -12.12 4.37 -3.13
N ALA A 87 -11.01 4.29 -2.40
CA ALA A 87 -10.74 3.32 -1.33
C ALA A 87 -11.11 1.87 -1.67
N SER A 88 -10.61 1.31 -2.78
CA SER A 88 -10.83 -0.12 -3.04
C SER A 88 -10.29 -0.94 -1.86
N THR A 89 -10.99 -2.02 -1.50
CA THR A 89 -10.53 -2.88 -0.39
C THR A 89 -9.12 -3.42 -0.65
N MET A 90 -8.75 -3.62 -1.92
CA MET A 90 -7.40 -4.05 -2.30
C MET A 90 -6.35 -3.01 -1.90
N ASP A 91 -6.55 -1.74 -2.24
CA ASP A 91 -5.61 -0.66 -1.88
C ASP A 91 -5.49 -0.55 -0.36
N MET A 92 -6.63 -0.50 0.33
CA MET A 92 -6.64 -0.33 1.78
C MET A 92 -5.99 -1.52 2.51
N ALA A 93 -6.18 -2.75 2.02
CA ALA A 93 -5.54 -3.93 2.59
C ALA A 93 -4.03 -3.93 2.38
N VAL A 94 -3.56 -3.61 1.16
CA VAL A 94 -2.13 -3.55 0.86
C VAL A 94 -1.42 -2.48 1.69
N ILE A 95 -2.03 -1.29 1.82
CA ILE A 95 -1.51 -0.19 2.64
C ILE A 95 -1.46 -0.59 4.11
N HIS A 96 -2.54 -1.19 4.62
CA HIS A 96 -2.61 -1.65 6.01
C HIS A 96 -1.50 -2.67 6.33
N ASP A 97 -1.28 -3.64 5.46
CA ASP A 97 -0.23 -4.65 5.65
C ASP A 97 1.16 -4.02 5.60
N LEU A 98 1.40 -3.10 4.65
CA LEU A 98 2.66 -2.38 4.54
C LEU A 98 2.97 -1.59 5.82
N PHE A 99 2.00 -0.85 6.35
CA PHE A 99 2.18 -0.08 7.60
C PHE A 99 2.41 -1.00 8.80
N SER A 100 1.67 -2.11 8.89
CA SER A 100 1.84 -3.11 9.94
C SER A 100 3.25 -3.73 9.92
N HIS A 101 3.78 -4.03 8.74
CA HIS A 101 5.15 -4.53 8.58
C HIS A 101 6.21 -3.46 8.92
N CYS A 102 5.98 -2.20 8.56
CA CYS A 102 6.87 -1.10 8.94
C CYS A 102 6.94 -0.93 10.46
N ILE A 103 5.79 -0.92 11.14
CA ILE A 103 5.68 -0.86 12.61
C ILE A 103 6.45 -2.03 13.22
N SER A 104 6.19 -3.25 12.77
CA SER A 104 6.86 -4.46 13.28
C SER A 104 8.38 -4.39 13.07
N ALA A 105 8.84 -3.96 11.90
CA ALA A 105 10.26 -3.82 11.59
C ALA A 105 10.96 -2.80 12.51
N THR A 106 10.33 -1.65 12.76
CA THR A 106 10.87 -0.63 13.68
C THR A 106 10.98 -1.13 15.11
N GLU A 107 9.99 -1.91 15.58
CA GLU A 107 10.00 -2.54 16.91
C GLU A 107 11.13 -3.55 17.06
N ILE A 108 11.28 -4.44 16.08
CA ILE A 108 12.33 -5.46 16.06
C ILE A 108 13.73 -4.81 16.05
N LEU A 109 13.92 -3.81 15.20
CA LEU A 109 15.22 -3.17 15.00
C LEU A 109 15.56 -2.14 16.08
N GLY A 110 14.57 -1.67 16.86
CA GLY A 110 14.72 -0.63 17.86
C GLY A 110 15.05 0.74 17.27
N ILE A 111 14.46 1.10 16.13
CA ILE A 111 14.73 2.35 15.38
C ILE A 111 13.43 3.11 15.06
N ASP A 112 13.54 4.36 14.62
CA ASP A 112 12.46 5.16 14.02
C ASP A 112 11.15 5.22 14.84
N SER A 113 11.27 5.28 16.18
CA SER A 113 10.13 5.30 17.10
C SER A 113 9.20 6.49 16.89
N GLU A 114 9.75 7.68 16.58
CA GLU A 114 8.96 8.89 16.31
C GLU A 114 8.17 8.77 15.00
N TRP A 115 8.79 8.19 13.96
CA TRP A 115 8.13 8.00 12.66
C TRP A 115 7.00 6.98 12.75
N ARG A 116 7.17 5.92 13.56
CA ARG A 116 6.14 4.91 13.83
C ARG A 116 4.88 5.49 14.49
N GLU A 117 5.01 6.57 15.26
CA GLU A 117 3.90 7.19 16.03
C GLU A 117 3.16 8.30 15.25
N THR A 118 3.58 8.58 14.01
CA THR A 118 2.92 9.55 13.12
C THR A 118 1.69 8.92 12.45
#